data_AF-A0A484L0L6-F1
#
_entry.id   AF-A0A484L0L6-F1
#
_cell.length_a   1.000
_cell.length_b   1.000
_cell.length_c   1.000
_cell.angle_alpha   90.00
_cell.angle_beta   90.00
_cell.angle_gamma   90.00
#
_symmetry.space_group_name_H-M   'P 1'
#
loop_
_entity.id
_entity.type
_entity.pdbx_description
1 polymer ?
#
loop_
_entity_poly.entity_id
_entity_poly.type
_entity_poly.pdbx_seq_one_letter_code
_entity_poly.pdbx_strand_id
1 'polypeptide(L)'
;MQIQKPSFFKILLGDFATVLRLPPLFVEVYGERLSPTVSLATGASPEKSWAVKVEKSGDHWVLGEGWSDFVKGNRLEAGDFAVFGLMDNMSTFKVWLYDCTCCDTQLSSSSSRFFSPGGFPDPAMASAIVD
;
A
#
# COMPACT_ATOMS: atom_id res chain seq x y z
N MET A 1 15.41 -20.29 -11.84
CA MET A 1 14.70 -20.17 -10.55
C MET A 1 14.38 -18.71 -10.36
N GLN A 2 13.10 -18.31 -10.40
CA GLN A 2 12.70 -16.95 -10.04
C GLN A 2 12.89 -16.83 -8.52
N ILE A 3 13.88 -16.05 -8.08
CA ILE A 3 14.02 -15.71 -6.66
C ILE A 3 12.78 -14.89 -6.32
N GLN A 4 11.90 -15.44 -5.49
CA GLN A 4 10.76 -14.70 -4.94
C GLN A 4 11.32 -13.48 -4.20
N LYS A 5 11.05 -12.28 -4.72
CA LYS A 5 11.49 -11.04 -4.07
C LYS A 5 10.79 -10.91 -2.71
N PRO A 6 11.47 -10.43 -1.65
CA PRO A 6 10.83 -10.23 -0.37
C PRO A 6 9.61 -9.32 -0.53
N SER A 7 8.48 -9.76 -0.02
CA SER A 7 7.23 -9.03 -0.18
C SER A 7 6.33 -9.18 1.03
N PHE A 8 5.44 -8.22 1.19
CA PHE A 8 4.37 -8.27 2.17
C PHE A 8 3.14 -7.54 1.61
N PHE A 9 2.00 -7.72 2.25
CA PHE A 9 0.79 -6.98 1.90
C PHE A 9 0.19 -6.28 3.11
N LYS A 10 -0.63 -5.28 2.84
CA LYS A 10 -1.46 -4.57 3.82
C LYS A 10 -2.85 -4.33 3.29
N ILE A 11 -3.83 -4.60 4.14
CA ILE A 11 -5.18 -4.05 4.01
C ILE A 11 -5.14 -2.66 4.64
N LEU A 12 -5.54 -1.63 3.89
CA LEU A 12 -5.48 -0.25 4.30
C LEU A 12 -6.69 0.08 5.16
N LEU A 13 -6.52 0.08 6.49
CA LEU A 13 -7.57 0.32 7.47
C LEU A 13 -7.07 1.22 8.60
N GLY A 14 -8.00 1.83 9.34
CA GLY A 14 -7.69 2.65 10.50
C GLY A 14 -6.95 3.95 10.13
N ASP A 15 -5.80 4.18 10.78
CA ASP A 15 -4.97 5.38 10.63
C ASP A 15 -4.02 5.33 9.41
N PHE A 16 -4.24 4.38 8.49
CA PHE A 16 -3.36 4.14 7.35
C PHE A 16 -3.08 5.41 6.54
N ALA A 17 -3.98 6.38 6.45
CA ALA A 17 -3.74 7.58 5.65
C ALA A 17 -2.59 8.45 6.18
N THR A 18 -2.21 8.28 7.45
CA THR A 18 -1.15 9.05 8.10
C THR A 18 0.15 8.26 8.24
N VAL A 19 0.06 6.97 8.56
CA VAL A 19 1.21 6.11 8.83
C VAL A 19 0.91 4.68 8.41
N LEU A 20 1.88 3.99 7.81
CA LEU A 20 1.76 2.56 7.52
C LEU A 20 2.76 1.76 8.33
N ARG A 21 2.28 0.92 9.24
CA ARG A 21 3.14 0.02 10.03
C ARG A 21 3.66 -1.13 9.18
N LEU A 22 4.98 -1.32 9.16
CA LEU A 22 5.60 -2.47 8.50
C LEU A 22 5.33 -3.76 9.31
N PRO A 23 5.13 -4.92 8.65
CA PRO A 23 4.97 -6.19 9.35
C PRO A 23 6.20 -6.53 10.21
N PRO A 24 6.02 -6.94 11.49
CA PRO A 24 7.14 -7.21 12.39
C PRO A 24 8.16 -8.21 11.83
N LEU A 25 7.70 -9.31 11.23
CA LEU A 25 8.57 -10.32 10.63
C LEU A 25 9.38 -9.78 9.44
N PHE A 26 8.79 -8.87 8.65
CA PHE A 26 9.50 -8.27 7.52
C PHE A 26 10.63 -7.37 8.03
N VAL A 27 10.35 -6.60 9.08
CA VAL A 27 11.30 -5.69 9.73
C VAL A 27 12.41 -6.45 10.43
N GLU A 28 12.11 -7.57 11.08
CA GLU A 28 13.11 -8.42 11.74
C GLU A 28 14.19 -8.89 10.75
N VAL A 29 13.79 -9.21 9.51
CA VAL A 29 14.71 -9.75 8.48
C VAL A 29 15.36 -8.64 7.65
N TYR A 30 14.63 -7.58 7.32
CA TYR A 30 15.07 -6.57 6.34
C TYR A 30 15.17 -5.14 6.88
N GLY A 31 14.60 -4.84 8.06
CA GLY A 31 14.43 -3.47 8.57
C GLY A 31 15.73 -2.66 8.63
N GLU A 32 16.77 -3.19 9.26
CA GLU A 32 18.09 -2.55 9.37
C GLU A 32 18.81 -2.40 8.02
N ARG A 33 18.36 -3.12 6.98
CA ARG A 33 18.93 -3.07 5.63
C ARG A 33 18.21 -2.07 4.74
N LEU A 34 17.02 -1.62 5.13
CA LEU A 34 16.27 -0.62 4.38
C LEU A 34 16.98 0.72 4.43
N SER A 35 16.90 1.44 3.32
CA SER A 35 17.33 2.84 3.32
C SER A 35 16.41 3.67 4.24
N PRO A 36 16.94 4.69 4.95
CA PRO A 36 16.12 5.58 5.79
C PRO A 36 14.99 6.28 5.02
N THR A 37 15.17 6.45 3.72
CA THR A 37 14.13 6.88 2.78
C THR A 37 14.05 5.85 1.67
N VAL A 38 12.84 5.35 1.41
CA VAL A 38 12.55 4.41 0.32
C VAL A 38 11.71 5.08 -0.75
N SER A 39 11.85 4.60 -1.98
CA SER A 39 11.00 4.99 -3.10
C SER A 39 9.88 3.97 -3.27
N LEU A 40 8.63 4.43 -3.26
CA LEU A 40 7.47 3.62 -3.63
C LEU A 40 7.16 3.88 -5.10
N ALA A 41 7.14 2.83 -5.92
CA ALA A 41 6.82 2.92 -7.35
C ALA A 41 5.61 2.05 -7.68
N THR A 42 4.59 2.63 -8.29
CA THR A 42 3.37 1.89 -8.69
C THR A 42 3.44 1.49 -10.17
N GLY A 43 2.77 0.40 -10.53
CA GLY A 43 2.65 -0.02 -11.93
C GLY A 43 1.89 0.98 -12.81
N ALA A 44 1.02 1.79 -12.22
CA ALA A 44 0.15 2.74 -12.92
C ALA A 44 0.87 3.93 -13.55
N SER A 45 2.05 4.30 -13.02
CA SER A 45 2.83 5.41 -13.54
C SER A 45 4.31 5.14 -13.30
N PRO A 46 5.02 4.53 -14.28
CA PRO A 46 6.42 4.15 -14.10
C PRO A 46 7.36 5.34 -13.86
N GLU A 47 6.95 6.55 -14.23
CA GLU A 47 7.71 7.79 -13.98
C GLU A 47 7.42 8.40 -12.61
N LYS A 48 6.33 8.01 -11.94
CA LYS A 48 5.95 8.57 -10.65
C LYS A 48 6.35 7.63 -9.53
N SER A 49 7.23 8.14 -8.67
CA SER A 49 7.56 7.48 -7.41
C SER A 49 7.44 8.46 -6.24
N TRP A 50 7.23 7.91 -5.06
CA TRP A 50 7.08 8.67 -3.83
C TRP A 50 8.24 8.35 -2.90
N ALA A 51 9.00 9.37 -2.49
CA ALA A 51 10.00 9.23 -1.45
C ALA A 51 9.31 9.20 -0.09
N VAL A 52 9.53 8.14 0.67
CA VAL A 52 8.87 7.90 1.96
C VAL A 52 9.90 7.52 3.01
N LYS A 53 9.86 8.16 4.17
CA LYS A 53 10.75 7.85 5.28
C LYS A 53 10.35 6.55 5.96
N VAL A 54 11.36 5.72 6.23
CA VAL A 54 11.26 4.53 7.05
C VAL A 54 11.77 4.91 8.44
N GLU A 55 10.88 4.92 9.42
CA GLU A 55 11.19 5.41 10.76
C GLU A 55 10.66 4.49 11.86
N LYS A 56 11.25 4.60 13.05
CA LYS A 56 10.80 3.86 14.22
C LYS A 56 9.84 4.73 15.03
N SER A 57 8.63 4.23 15.23
CA SER A 57 7.58 4.85 16.04
C SER A 57 7.22 3.90 17.19
N GLY A 58 7.77 4.18 18.38
CA GLY A 58 7.73 3.27 19.52
C GLY A 58 8.41 1.94 19.20
N ASP A 59 7.67 0.84 19.36
CA ASP A 59 8.14 -0.53 19.05
C ASP A 59 7.90 -0.95 17.60
N HIS A 60 7.40 -0.06 16.76
CA HIS A 60 7.06 -0.36 15.37
C HIS A 60 7.95 0.40 14.40
N TRP A 61 8.23 -0.23 13.26
CA TRP A 61 8.76 0.45 12.09
C TRP A 61 7.61 0.84 11.18
N VAL A 62 7.69 2.04 10.63
CA VAL A 62 6.60 2.63 9.86
C VAL A 62 7.12 3.32 8.59
N LEU A 63 6.25 3.38 7.58
CA LEU A 63 6.34 4.35 6.51
C LEU A 63 5.62 5.64 6.98
N GLY A 64 6.42 6.67 7.21
CA GLY A 64 5.98 7.93 7.83
C GLY A 64 5.92 9.08 6.84
N GLU A 65 6.78 10.08 7.01
CA GLU A 65 6.83 11.25 6.13
C GLU A 65 6.88 10.86 4.63
N GLY A 66 6.02 11.46 3.82
CA GLY A 66 5.83 11.14 2.39
C GLY A 66 4.78 10.05 2.10
N TRP A 67 4.40 9.24 3.10
CA TRP A 67 3.37 8.21 2.93
C TRP A 67 1.99 8.79 2.63
N SER A 68 1.59 9.89 3.30
CA SER A 68 0.31 10.54 3.03
C SER A 68 0.20 11.08 1.60
N ASP A 69 1.33 11.47 0.99
CA ASP A 69 1.38 11.93 -0.40
C ASP A 69 1.26 10.76 -1.39
N PHE A 70 1.78 9.59 -1.00
CA PHE A 70 1.52 8.33 -1.71
C PHE A 70 0.03 7.96 -1.68
N VAL A 71 -0.61 8.03 -0.51
CA VAL A 71 -2.04 7.76 -0.32
C VAL A 71 -2.89 8.69 -1.18
N LYS A 72 -2.68 10.01 -1.07
CA LYS A 72 -3.42 11.01 -1.86
C LYS A 72 -3.14 10.88 -3.36
N GLY A 73 -1.88 10.66 -3.72
CA GLY A 73 -1.43 10.56 -5.10
C GLY A 73 -1.99 9.36 -5.86
N ASN A 74 -2.37 8.29 -5.13
CA ASN A 74 -2.99 7.08 -5.67
C ASN A 74 -4.48 6.94 -5.31
N ARG A 75 -5.08 7.94 -4.65
CA ARG A 75 -6.50 7.96 -4.23
C ARG A 75 -6.92 6.73 -3.41
N LEU A 76 -6.04 6.27 -2.53
CA LEU A 76 -6.28 5.08 -1.72
C LEU A 76 -7.35 5.35 -0.65
N GLU A 77 -8.24 4.38 -0.47
CA GLU A 77 -9.34 4.43 0.47
C GLU A 77 -9.28 3.28 1.48
N ALA A 78 -10.07 3.40 2.55
CA ALA A 78 -10.18 2.33 3.54
C ALA A 78 -10.77 1.08 2.88
N GLY A 79 -10.12 -0.07 3.09
CA GLY A 79 -10.47 -1.35 2.47
C GLY A 79 -9.66 -1.70 1.23
N ASP A 80 -8.91 -0.74 0.66
CA ASP A 80 -7.98 -1.03 -0.43
C ASP A 80 -6.82 -1.92 0.07
N PHE A 81 -6.20 -2.62 -0.88
CA PHE A 81 -5.16 -3.59 -0.63
C PHE A 81 -3.87 -3.19 -1.35
N ALA A 82 -2.74 -3.22 -0.63
CA ALA A 82 -1.44 -2.88 -1.18
C ALA A 82 -0.46 -4.03 -0.98
N VAL A 83 0.18 -4.48 -2.06
CA VAL A 83 1.28 -5.43 -2.05
C VAL A 83 2.59 -4.69 -2.29
N PHE A 84 3.55 -4.89 -1.41
CA PHE A 84 4.87 -4.27 -1.47
C PHE A 84 5.91 -5.33 -1.80
N GLY A 85 6.62 -5.17 -2.91
CA GLY A 85 7.77 -5.99 -3.27
C GLY A 85 9.07 -5.20 -3.15
N LEU A 86 9.97 -5.65 -2.27
CA LEU A 86 11.27 -5.03 -2.08
C LEU A 86 12.21 -5.40 -3.23
N MET A 87 12.85 -4.38 -3.80
CA MET A 87 13.85 -4.54 -4.84
C MET A 87 15.24 -4.81 -4.24
N ASP A 88 16.15 -5.37 -5.03
CA ASP A 88 17.48 -5.81 -4.55
C ASP A 88 18.35 -4.66 -4.01
N ASN A 89 18.02 -3.42 -4.36
CA ASN A 89 18.69 -2.20 -3.88
C ASN A 89 18.31 -1.80 -2.44
N MET A 90 17.37 -2.51 -1.79
CA MET A 90 16.88 -2.23 -0.43
C MET A 90 16.34 -0.80 -0.22
N SER A 91 16.10 -0.05 -1.29
CA SER A 91 15.69 1.36 -1.27
C SER A 91 14.43 1.60 -2.09
N THR A 92 13.92 0.58 -2.78
CA THR A 92 12.74 0.71 -3.63
C THR A 92 11.75 -0.42 -3.35
N PHE A 93 10.49 -0.04 -3.13
CA PHE A 93 9.36 -0.96 -3.16
C PHE A 93 8.57 -0.75 -4.44
N LYS A 94 8.38 -1.84 -5.19
CA LYS A 94 7.34 -1.89 -6.20
C LYS A 94 6.02 -2.17 -5.49
N VAL A 95 5.01 -1.33 -5.74
CA VAL A 95 3.72 -1.42 -5.07
C VAL A 95 2.63 -1.74 -6.09
N TRP A 96 1.86 -2.79 -5.81
CA TRP A 96 0.64 -3.13 -6.53
C TRP A 96 -0.54 -2.78 -5.65
N LEU A 97 -1.51 -2.08 -6.24
CA LEU A 97 -2.66 -1.53 -5.55
C LEU A 97 -3.91 -2.18 -6.11
N TYR A 98 -4.73 -2.70 -5.22
CA TYR A 98 -6.00 -3.33 -5.54
C TYR A 98 -7.07 -2.62 -4.73
N ASP A 99 -8.21 -2.36 -5.32
CA ASP A 99 -9.32 -1.79 -4.58
C ASP A 99 -10.16 -2.87 -3.89
N CYS A 100 -11.23 -2.42 -3.26
CA CYS A 100 -12.27 -3.26 -2.68
C CYS A 100 -12.95 -4.25 -3.66
N THR A 101 -12.78 -4.11 -4.98
CA THR A 101 -13.23 -5.09 -5.99
C THR A 101 -12.26 -6.28 -6.11
N CYS A 102 -11.14 -6.26 -5.38
CA CYS A 102 -9.99 -7.15 -5.53
C CYS A 102 -9.26 -7.03 -6.89
N CYS A 103 -9.61 -6.04 -7.71
CA CYS A 103 -8.94 -5.77 -8.99
C CYS A 103 -7.91 -4.66 -8.85
N ASP A 104 -6.95 -4.63 -9.77
CA ASP A 104 -5.97 -3.55 -9.85
C ASP A 104 -6.69 -2.20 -9.99
N THR A 105 -6.27 -1.20 -9.20
CA THR A 105 -6.93 0.12 -9.18
C THR A 105 -6.92 0.83 -10.54
N GLN A 106 -6.07 0.41 -11.48
CA GLN A 106 -6.09 0.92 -12.85
C GLN A 106 -7.32 0.42 -13.63
N LEU A 107 -7.77 -0.80 -13.37
CA LEU A 107 -8.91 -1.43 -14.05
C LEU A 107 -10.25 -0.86 -13.56
N SER A 108 -10.30 -0.41 -12.30
CA SER A 108 -11.53 0.09 -11.67
C SER A 108 -11.77 1.59 -11.86
N SER A 109 -10.91 2.29 -12.59
CA SER A 109 -11.13 3.69 -13.00
C SER A 109 -12.43 3.93 -13.78
N SER A 110 -13.14 2.85 -14.17
CA SER A 110 -14.45 2.86 -14.84
C SER A 110 -15.63 2.37 -13.98
N SER A 111 -15.41 1.92 -12.74
CA SER A 111 -16.45 1.36 -11.86
C SER A 111 -16.65 2.21 -10.60
N SER A 112 -17.90 2.43 -10.22
CA SER A 112 -18.28 3.08 -8.95
C SER A 112 -17.64 2.33 -7.77
N ARG A 113 -16.87 3.03 -6.95
CA ARG A 113 -16.22 2.46 -5.76
C ARG A 113 -17.29 1.90 -4.81
N PHE A 114 -17.07 0.66 -4.35
CA PHE A 114 -18.00 -0.04 -3.46
C PHE A 114 -18.23 0.65 -2.12
N PHE A 115 -17.39 1.63 -1.74
CA PHE A 115 -17.51 2.34 -0.49
C PHE A 115 -17.70 3.83 -0.76
N SER A 116 -18.74 4.40 -0.16
CA SER A 116 -18.91 5.86 -0.14
C SER A 116 -17.82 6.52 0.71
N PRO A 117 -17.53 7.83 0.52
CA PRO A 117 -16.66 8.58 1.41
C PRO A 117 -17.12 8.38 2.87
N GLY A 118 -16.34 7.66 3.68
CA GLY A 118 -16.73 7.22 5.02
C GLY A 118 -16.67 5.72 5.27
N GLY A 119 -16.33 4.90 4.26
CA GLY A 119 -16.09 3.46 4.46
C GLY A 119 -17.36 2.62 4.66
N PHE A 120 -18.53 3.17 4.35
CA PHE A 120 -19.78 2.41 4.30
C PHE A 120 -19.94 1.77 2.92
N PRO A 121 -20.27 0.47 2.85
CA PRO A 121 -20.54 -0.18 1.58
C PRO A 121 -21.71 0.55 0.92
N ASP A 122 -21.56 0.86 -0.37
CA ASP A 122 -22.60 1.44 -1.20
C ASP A 122 -23.82 0.50 -1.13
N PRO A 123 -24.98 0.99 -0.65
CA PRO A 123 -26.19 0.19 -0.55
C PRO A 123 -26.59 -0.46 -1.87
N ALA A 124 -26.21 0.12 -3.02
CA ALA A 124 -26.47 -0.41 -4.34
C ALA A 124 -25.58 -1.62 -4.71
N MET A 125 -24.47 -1.85 -4.00
CA MET A 125 -23.49 -2.89 -4.31
C MET A 125 -23.28 -3.91 -3.17
N ALA A 126 -23.99 -3.77 -2.05
CA ALA A 126 -23.89 -4.65 -0.89
C ALA A 126 -24.18 -6.14 -1.18
N SER A 127 -24.86 -6.46 -2.29
CA SER A 127 -25.14 -7.84 -2.70
C SER A 127 -23.95 -8.57 -3.34
N ALA A 128 -22.88 -7.88 -3.74
CA ALA A 128 -21.74 -8.49 -4.44
C ALA A 128 -20.66 -9.08 -3.51
N ILE A 129 -20.85 -9.00 -2.18
CA ILE A 129 -19.83 -9.36 -1.17
C ILE A 129 -19.93 -10.85 -0.75
N VAL A 130 -20.94 -11.59 -1.21
CA VAL A 130 -21.25 -12.95 -0.70
C VAL A 130 -21.26 -14.07 -1.75
N ASP A 131 -20.83 -13.81 -2.99
CA ASP A 131 -20.69 -14.85 -4.03
C ASP A 131 -19.23 -15.14 -4.39
#